data_AF-A0A7J3B9P8-F1
#
_entry.id   AF-A0A7J3B9P8-F1
#
_cell.length_a   1.000
_cell.length_b   1.000
_cell.length_c   1.000
_cell.angle_alpha   90.00
_cell.angle_beta   90.00
_cell.angle_gamma   90.00
#
_symmetry.space_group_name_H-M   'P 1'
#
loop_
_entity.id
_entity.type
_entity.pdbx_description
1 polymer ?
#
loop_
_entity_poly.entity_id
_entity_poly.type
_entity_poly.pdbx_seq_one_letter_code
_entity_poly.pdbx_strand_id
1 'polypeptide(L)'
;MYPEETITTGAKGKREARVLISSGKDFVIYGYREVDSDKKLDKYSILLRHSDGRVEHLFIVPMGKGRELIVKHTFEKEKRAIYDEERKKVFEF
;
A
#
# COMPACT_ATOMS: atom_id res chain seq x y z
N MET A 1 -14.33 -9.81 1.63
CA MET A 1 -14.50 -9.12 0.34
C MET A 1 -13.89 -7.74 0.48
N TYR A 2 -13.03 -7.33 -0.47
CA TYR A 2 -12.34 -6.04 -0.42
C TYR A 2 -13.18 -4.95 -1.11
N PRO A 3 -13.23 -3.71 -0.58
CA PRO A 3 -13.87 -2.59 -1.27
C PRO A 3 -13.19 -2.27 -2.60
N GLU A 4 -13.95 -1.99 -3.66
CA GLU A 4 -13.43 -1.83 -5.03
C GLU A 4 -12.42 -0.69 -5.16
N GLU A 5 -12.57 0.40 -4.40
CA GLU A 5 -11.64 1.53 -4.38
C GLU A 5 -10.24 1.15 -3.87
N THR A 6 -10.15 0.07 -3.10
CA THR A 6 -8.88 -0.46 -2.59
C THR A 6 -8.22 -1.41 -3.57
N ILE A 7 -8.92 -1.84 -4.62
CA ILE A 7 -8.47 -2.81 -5.61
C ILE A 7 -7.66 -2.12 -6.73
N THR A 8 -6.65 -2.81 -7.21
CA THR A 8 -5.77 -2.37 -8.30
C THR A 8 -5.33 -3.55 -9.15
N THR A 9 -4.77 -3.28 -10.33
CA THR A 9 -4.24 -4.30 -11.23
C THR A 9 -2.73 -4.42 -11.05
N GLY A 10 -2.26 -5.60 -10.66
CA GLY A 10 -0.85 -5.93 -10.54
C GLY A 10 -0.17 -6.18 -11.90
N ALA A 11 1.16 -6.41 -11.88
CA ALA A 11 1.98 -6.54 -13.09
C ALA A 11 1.60 -7.71 -14.02
N LYS A 12 0.82 -8.69 -13.53
CA LYS A 12 0.34 -9.85 -14.29
C LYS A 12 -1.18 -9.81 -14.57
N GLY A 13 -1.80 -8.63 -14.47
CA GLY A 13 -3.25 -8.49 -14.63
C GLY A 13 -4.08 -8.98 -13.45
N LYS A 14 -3.43 -9.51 -12.39
CA LYS A 14 -4.12 -9.97 -11.18
C LYS A 14 -4.72 -8.80 -10.40
N ARG A 15 -5.91 -9.00 -9.84
CA ARG A 15 -6.54 -8.05 -8.93
C ARG A 15 -5.89 -8.14 -7.56
N GLU A 16 -5.40 -7.01 -7.08
CA GLU A 16 -4.74 -6.86 -5.78
C GLU A 16 -5.47 -5.81 -4.95
N ALA A 17 -5.82 -6.11 -3.70
CA ALA A 17 -6.35 -5.15 -2.75
C ALA A 17 -5.22 -4.54 -1.90
N ARG A 18 -5.25 -3.21 -1.71
CA ARG A 18 -4.37 -2.51 -0.76
C ARG A 18 -4.89 -2.69 0.65
N VAL A 19 -4.06 -3.23 1.53
CA VAL A 19 -4.44 -3.56 2.90
C VAL A 19 -3.53 -2.85 3.88
N LEU A 20 -4.12 -2.19 4.88
CA LEU A 20 -3.43 -1.48 5.92
C LEU A 20 -2.56 -2.45 6.73
N ILE A 21 -1.29 -2.10 6.93
CA ILE A 21 -0.35 -2.83 7.80
C ILE A 21 -0.06 -2.01 9.04
N SER A 22 0.20 -0.73 8.88
CA SER A 22 0.46 0.19 9.99
C SER A 22 0.20 1.63 9.54
N SER A 23 -0.11 2.50 10.49
CA SER A 23 -0.33 3.92 10.26
C SER A 23 0.16 4.75 11.42
N GLY A 24 0.74 5.91 11.13
CA GLY A 24 0.96 6.99 12.08
C GLY A 24 0.28 8.27 11.62
N LYS A 25 0.59 9.37 12.30
CA LYS A 25 0.04 10.70 11.96
C LYS A 25 0.39 11.12 10.53
N ASP A 26 1.64 10.90 10.13
CA ASP A 26 2.22 11.41 8.89
C ASP A 26 2.70 10.29 7.95
N PHE A 27 2.35 9.03 8.25
CA PHE A 27 2.70 7.90 7.39
C PHE A 27 1.66 6.79 7.38
N VAL A 28 1.63 6.04 6.28
CA VAL A 28 0.93 4.76 6.21
C VAL A 28 1.79 3.73 5.52
N ILE A 29 1.81 2.52 6.09
CA ILE A 29 2.37 1.32 5.49
C ILE A 29 1.21 0.43 5.09
N TYR A 30 1.18 0.03 3.83
CA TYR A 30 0.19 -0.89 3.32
C TYR A 30 0.83 -2.00 2.49
N GLY A 31 0.21 -3.18 2.52
CA GLY A 31 0.58 -4.34 1.73
C GLY A 31 -0.47 -4.62 0.66
N TYR A 32 -0.29 -5.75 -0.03
CA TYR A 32 -1.21 -6.19 -1.07
C TYR A 32 -1.69 -7.62 -0.79
N ARG A 33 -2.97 -7.88 -1.10
CA ARG A 33 -3.54 -9.23 -1.12
C ARG A 33 -4.16 -9.52 -2.48
N GLU A 34 -3.98 -10.74 -2.99
CA GLU A 34 -4.72 -11.18 -4.18
C GLU A 34 -6.21 -11.26 -3.85
N VAL A 35 -7.08 -10.63 -4.66
CA VAL A 35 -8.52 -10.58 -4.37
C VAL A 35 -9.18 -11.95 -4.45
N ASP A 36 -8.78 -12.75 -5.44
CA ASP A 36 -9.43 -14.04 -5.74
C ASP A 36 -8.99 -15.17 -4.80
N SER A 37 -7.75 -15.11 -4.30
CA SER A 37 -7.14 -16.16 -3.47
C SER A 37 -6.91 -15.76 -2.01
N ASP A 38 -7.13 -14.48 -1.67
CA ASP A 38 -6.78 -13.85 -0.40
C ASP A 38 -5.30 -13.97 0.01
N LYS A 39 -4.44 -14.35 -0.93
CA LYS A 39 -3.02 -14.57 -0.67
C LYS A 39 -2.31 -13.24 -0.39
N LYS A 40 -1.63 -13.17 0.75
CA LYS A 40 -0.73 -12.04 1.07
C LYS A 40 0.45 -12.02 0.08
N LEU A 41 0.69 -10.85 -0.49
CA LEU A 41 1.82 -10.60 -1.37
C LEU A 41 2.95 -9.94 -0.57
N ASP A 42 4.18 -10.37 -0.85
CA ASP A 42 5.40 -9.80 -0.25
C ASP A 42 5.80 -8.50 -0.96
N LYS A 43 4.86 -7.54 -0.93
CA LYS A 43 4.93 -6.25 -1.60
C LYS A 43 4.34 -5.24 -0.64
N TYR A 44 5.12 -4.21 -0.32
CA TYR A 44 4.69 -3.16 0.60
C TYR A 44 4.99 -1.79 0.02
N SER A 45 4.30 -0.80 0.57
CA SER A 45 4.50 0.60 0.22
C SER A 45 4.33 1.46 1.46
N ILE A 46 5.07 2.56 1.48
CA ILE A 46 4.95 3.62 2.46
C ILE A 46 4.43 4.85 1.73
N LEU A 47 3.41 5.49 2.31
CA LEU A 47 3.02 6.85 1.98
C LEU A 47 3.49 7.74 3.12
N LEU A 48 4.30 8.75 2.79
CA LEU A 48 4.82 9.72 3.75
C LEU A 48 4.26 11.09 3.43
N ARG A 49 3.59 11.71 4.40
CA ARG A 49 3.12 13.10 4.29
C ARG A 49 4.17 14.03 4.88
N HIS A 50 4.66 14.95 4.08
CA HIS A 50 5.61 15.97 4.52
C HIS A 50 4.85 17.18 5.11
N SER A 51 5.57 18.02 5.86
CA SER A 51 5.01 19.24 6.47
C SER A 51 4.52 20.27 5.46
N ASP A 52 5.02 20.22 4.22
CA ASP A 52 4.59 21.06 3.09
C ASP A 52 3.32 20.53 2.41
N GLY A 53 2.74 19.42 2.90
CA GLY A 53 1.54 18.79 2.35
C GLY A 53 1.81 17.77 1.24
N ARG A 54 3.04 17.66 0.75
CA ARG A 54 3.41 16.69 -0.30
C ARG A 54 3.35 15.26 0.23
N VAL A 55 2.87 14.33 -0.59
CA VAL A 55 2.85 12.90 -0.26
C VAL A 55 3.88 12.15 -1.11
N GLU A 56 4.87 11.56 -0.45
CA GLU A 56 5.86 10.71 -1.08
C GLU A 56 5.42 9.24 -1.02
N HIS A 57 5.38 8.58 -2.18
CA HIS A 57 5.10 7.15 -2.26
C HIS A 57 6.42 6.40 -2.44
N LEU A 58 6.74 5.53 -1.48
CA LEU A 58 7.92 4.68 -1.49
C LEU A 58 7.51 3.21 -1.62
N PHE A 59 8.15 2.47 -2.52
CA PHE A 59 8.05 1.02 -2.59
C PHE A 59 9.09 0.37 -1.69
N ILE A 60 8.69 -0.69 -0.99
CA ILE A 60 9.60 -1.56 -0.25
C ILE A 60 9.83 -2.81 -1.07
N VAL A 61 11.07 -3.03 -1.48
CA VAL A 61 11.50 -4.22 -2.22
C VAL A 61 12.32 -5.09 -1.28
N PRO A 62 11.87 -6.32 -0.97
CA PRO A 62 12.64 -7.22 -0.12
C PRO A 62 13.96 -7.60 -0.81
N MET A 63 15.03 -7.63 -0.01
CA MET A 63 16.37 -8.05 -0.42
C MET A 63 16.79 -9.28 0.38
N GLY A 64 17.82 -9.98 -0.10
CA GLY A 64 18.39 -11.10 0.65
C GLY A 64 18.96 -10.70 2.01
N LYS A 65 18.93 -11.66 2.95
CA LYS A 65 19.48 -11.53 4.32
C LYS A 65 18.75 -10.52 5.21
N GLY A 66 17.43 -10.42 5.06
CA GLY A 66 16.58 -9.57 5.92
C GLY A 66 16.78 -8.07 5.71
N ARG A 67 17.21 -7.66 4.51
CA ARG A 67 17.36 -6.26 4.13
C ARG A 67 16.23 -5.86 3.20
N GLU A 68 15.96 -4.57 3.10
CA GLU A 68 14.97 -4.03 2.17
C GLU A 68 15.58 -2.85 1.42
N LEU A 69 15.19 -2.68 0.16
CA LEU A 69 15.50 -1.51 -0.64
C LEU A 69 14.23 -0.66 -0.73
N ILE A 70 14.35 0.61 -0.36
CA ILE A 70 13.25 1.58 -0.48
C ILE A 70 13.48 2.42 -1.73
N VAL A 71 12.51 2.42 -2.63
CA VAL A 71 12.59 3.13 -3.91
C VAL A 71 11.45 4.14 -4.00
N LYS A 72 11.81 5.39 -4.31
CA LYS A 72 10.81 6.45 -4.54
C LYS A 72 10.04 6.19 -5.82
N HIS A 73 8.71 6.23 -5.74
CA HIS A 73 7.86 6.27 -6.91
C HIS A 73 7.78 7.70 -7.43
N THR A 74 8.11 7.89 -8.71
CA THR A 74 8.24 9.21 -9.34
C THR A 74 6.90 9.86 -9.68
N PHE A 75 5.80 9.13 -9.60
CA PHE A 75 4.45 9.67 -9.83
C PHE A 75 3.74 9.88 -8.50
N GLU A 76 3.37 11.13 -8.25
CA GLU A 76 2.48 11.49 -7.16
C GLU A 76 1.06 11.01 -7.49
N LYS A 77 0.45 10.29 -6.56
CA LYS A 77 -1.00 10.08 -6.56
C LYS A 77 -1.55 10.85 -5.38
N GLU A 78 -2.47 11.77 -5.65
CA GLU A 78 -2.99 12.69 -4.63
C GLU A 78 -3.72 11.99 -3.48
N LYS A 79 -4.33 10.82 -3.74
CA LYS A 79 -5.09 10.07 -2.73
C LYS A 79 -4.92 8.56 -2.88
N ARG A 80 -4.91 7.84 -1.77
CA ARG A 80 -4.87 6.37 -1.75
C ARG A 80 -5.92 5.78 -0.82
N ALA A 81 -6.86 5.04 -1.40
CA ALA A 81 -7.76 4.16 -0.64
C ALA A 81 -7.05 2.86 -0.25
N ILE A 82 -7.10 2.54 1.04
CA ILE A 82 -6.44 1.42 1.70
C ILE A 82 -7.45 0.77 2.64
N TYR A 83 -7.58 -0.56 2.60
CA TYR A 83 -8.53 -1.28 3.44
C TYR A 83 -7.94 -1.58 4.83
N ASP A 84 -8.61 -1.13 5.90
CA ASP A 84 -8.33 -1.50 7.28
C ASP A 84 -9.13 -2.76 7.61
N GLU A 85 -8.46 -3.93 7.60
CA GLU A 85 -9.10 -5.23 7.83
C GLU A 85 -9.62 -5.40 9.27
N GLU A 86 -8.98 -4.75 10.24
CA GLU A 86 -9.35 -4.84 11.66
C GLU A 86 -10.64 -4.08 11.92
N ARG A 87 -10.73 -2.85 11.37
CA ARG A 87 -11.89 -1.98 11.55
C ARG A 87 -12.94 -2.10 10.46
N LYS A 88 -12.69 -2.95 9.44
CA LYS A 88 -13.57 -3.19 8.29
C LYS A 88 -13.98 -1.89 7.57
N LYS A 89 -13.04 -0.96 7.41
CA LYS A 89 -13.29 0.36 6.80
C LYS A 89 -12.24 0.71 5.75
N VAL A 90 -12.60 1.61 4.85
CA VAL A 90 -11.62 2.22 3.94
C VAL A 90 -10.99 3.41 4.62
N PHE A 91 -9.67 3.45 4.55
CA PHE A 91 -8.83 4.56 4.97
C PHE A 91 -8.32 5.27 3.72
N GLU A 92 -8.57 6.57 3.63
CA GLU A 92 -8.00 7.42 2.59
C GLU A 92 -6.78 8.17 3.14
N PHE A 93 -5.62 7.94 2.55
CA PHE A 93 -4.38 8.69 2.83
C PHE A 93 -4.20 9.85 1.86
#